data_AF-A0A3B3XRZ1-F1
#
_entry.id   AF-A0A3B3XRZ1-F1
#
_cell.length_a   1.000
_cell.length_b   1.000
_cell.length_c   1.000
_cell.angle_alpha   90.00
_cell.angle_beta   90.00
_cell.angle_gamma   90.00
#
_symmetry.space_group_name_H-M   'P 1'
#
loop_
_entity.id
_entity.type
_entity.pdbx_description
1 polymer ?
#
loop_
_entity_poly.entity_id
_entity_poly.type
_entity_poly.pdbx_seq_one_letter_code
_entity_poly.pdbx_strand_id
1 'polypeptide(L)'
;MCVCLPGWKGAECNVEEVDCADPQCSGHGVCVRGECVCSAGWAGVSCDDPLPACQEQCSGHGTYLPESDTCACQPNWTGPDCYTELCPVPCGSHGVCSEGQCQCEEGWIGAACDQRACHPRCEEHGQCHDGTCICQPGWEGEHCNIGEPRLSLGLSSLRFDWWRLTRKGVRQLGSCLCFFYIISHVSLHSYSRSGCRCER
;
A
#
# COMPACT_ATOMS: atom_id res chain seq x y z
N MET A 1 -14.24 -7.80 -73.66
CA MET A 1 -14.42 -7.83 -72.20
C MET A 1 -13.23 -8.56 -71.61
N CYS A 2 -12.42 -7.87 -70.82
CA CYS A 2 -11.21 -8.43 -70.22
C CYS A 2 -11.59 -9.24 -68.98
N VAL A 3 -10.97 -10.42 -68.81
CA VAL A 3 -11.05 -11.18 -67.57
C VAL A 3 -9.77 -10.89 -66.81
N CYS A 4 -9.89 -10.23 -65.67
CA CYS A 4 -8.74 -9.80 -64.88
C CYS A 4 -8.16 -10.96 -64.07
N LEU A 5 -6.87 -10.85 -63.74
CA LEU A 5 -6.22 -11.75 -62.79
C LEU A 5 -6.84 -11.57 -61.39
N PRO A 6 -6.83 -12.61 -60.54
CA PRO A 6 -7.31 -12.48 -59.16
C PRO A 6 -6.63 -11.29 -58.45
N GLY A 7 -7.41 -10.42 -57.83
CA GLY A 7 -6.92 -9.19 -57.20
C GLY A 7 -6.81 -7.98 -58.14
N TRP A 8 -7.35 -8.05 -59.37
CA TRP A 8 -7.36 -6.93 -60.32
C TRP A 8 -8.76 -6.68 -60.88
N LYS A 9 -9.15 -5.42 -61.01
CA LYS A 9 -10.46 -4.95 -61.51
C LYS A 9 -10.31 -3.80 -62.51
N GLY A 10 -11.43 -3.41 -63.12
CA GLY A 10 -11.53 -2.30 -64.07
C GLY A 10 -11.54 -2.73 -65.54
N ALA A 11 -11.89 -1.80 -66.44
CA ALA A 11 -11.98 -2.08 -67.89
C ALA A 11 -10.65 -2.53 -68.50
N GLU A 12 -9.54 -2.05 -67.90
CA GLU A 12 -8.16 -2.35 -68.30
C GLU A 12 -7.42 -3.24 -67.28
N CYS A 13 -8.13 -3.80 -66.29
CA CYS A 13 -7.55 -4.65 -65.24
C CYS A 13 -6.33 -4.04 -64.52
N ASN A 14 -6.32 -2.72 -64.34
CA ASN A 14 -5.22 -1.95 -63.74
C ASN A 14 -5.55 -1.40 -62.36
N VAL A 15 -6.72 -1.72 -61.82
CA VAL A 15 -7.11 -1.38 -60.45
C VAL A 15 -6.80 -2.59 -59.58
N GLU A 16 -5.80 -2.48 -58.72
CA GLU A 16 -5.53 -3.48 -57.69
C GLU A 16 -6.74 -3.53 -56.74
N GLU A 17 -7.21 -4.73 -56.44
CA GLU A 17 -8.31 -4.98 -55.51
C GLU A 17 -7.81 -4.73 -54.09
N VAL A 18 -7.78 -3.46 -53.71
CA VAL A 18 -7.65 -3.05 -52.31
C VAL A 18 -8.96 -3.38 -51.60
N ASP A 19 -8.88 -4.24 -50.59
CA ASP A 19 -10.04 -4.61 -49.78
C ASP A 19 -10.68 -3.34 -49.20
N CYS A 20 -9.91 -2.47 -48.55
CA CYS A 20 -10.37 -1.16 -48.04
C CYS A 20 -9.67 0.00 -48.75
N ALA A 21 -10.36 1.14 -48.87
CA ALA A 21 -9.80 2.38 -49.42
C ALA A 21 -8.63 2.93 -48.58
N ASP A 22 -8.68 2.71 -47.26
CA ASP A 22 -7.58 2.92 -46.33
C ASP A 22 -7.26 1.60 -45.60
N PRO A 23 -6.09 0.99 -45.80
CA PRO A 23 -5.67 -0.22 -45.09
C PRO A 23 -5.62 -0.06 -43.56
N GLN A 24 -5.48 1.18 -43.07
CA GLN A 24 -5.34 1.52 -41.66
C GLN A 24 -6.64 2.08 -41.07
N CYS A 25 -7.71 2.23 -41.86
CA CYS A 25 -9.00 2.75 -41.41
C CYS A 25 -8.83 4.02 -40.56
N SER A 26 -8.23 5.05 -41.13
CA SER A 26 -7.89 6.33 -40.50
C SER A 26 -6.95 6.23 -39.29
N GLY A 27 -6.26 5.10 -39.12
CA GLY A 27 -5.44 4.79 -37.94
C GLY A 27 -6.26 4.37 -36.72
N HIS A 28 -7.58 4.17 -36.88
CA HIS A 28 -8.53 3.91 -35.81
C HIS A 28 -9.31 2.62 -36.02
N GLY A 29 -8.86 1.72 -36.88
CA GLY A 29 -9.52 0.44 -37.11
C GLY A 29 -8.64 -0.59 -37.81
N VAL A 30 -9.26 -1.72 -38.11
CA VAL A 30 -8.64 -2.80 -38.88
C VAL A 30 -9.53 -3.13 -40.07
N CYS A 31 -8.94 -3.18 -41.27
CA CYS A 31 -9.64 -3.59 -42.49
C CYS A 31 -9.90 -5.11 -42.49
N VAL A 32 -11.16 -5.52 -42.62
CA VAL A 32 -11.55 -6.92 -42.73
C VAL A 32 -12.52 -7.09 -43.91
N ARG A 33 -12.05 -7.75 -44.99
CA ARG A 33 -12.87 -8.04 -46.20
C ARG A 33 -13.55 -6.81 -46.82
N GLY A 34 -12.86 -5.67 -46.77
CA GLY A 34 -13.31 -4.42 -47.33
C GLY A 34 -14.26 -3.58 -46.48
N GLU A 35 -14.45 -3.99 -45.23
CA GLU A 35 -15.11 -3.18 -44.21
C GLU A 35 -14.10 -2.81 -43.12
N CYS A 36 -14.14 -1.56 -42.67
CA CYS A 36 -13.34 -1.12 -41.54
C CYS A 36 -14.03 -1.47 -40.22
N VAL A 37 -13.37 -2.28 -39.40
CA VAL A 37 -13.79 -2.56 -38.03
C VAL A 37 -13.13 -1.54 -37.11
N CYS A 38 -13.92 -0.62 -36.57
CA CYS A 38 -13.40 0.48 -35.78
C CYS A 38 -12.98 0.06 -34.37
N SER A 39 -11.93 0.73 -33.88
CA SER A 39 -11.45 0.64 -32.52
C SER A 39 -12.41 1.37 -31.59
N ALA A 40 -12.38 1.02 -30.30
CA ALA A 40 -13.24 1.64 -29.31
C ALA A 40 -13.08 3.17 -29.33
N GLY A 41 -14.20 3.89 -29.39
CA GLY A 41 -14.23 5.35 -29.48
C GLY A 41 -14.26 5.92 -30.91
N TRP A 42 -14.38 5.07 -31.94
CA TRP A 42 -14.44 5.50 -33.34
C TRP A 42 -15.56 4.81 -34.10
N ALA A 43 -16.12 5.50 -35.07
CA ALA A 43 -17.23 5.08 -35.92
C ALA A 43 -17.06 5.62 -37.35
N GLY A 44 -18.01 5.28 -38.20
CA GLY A 44 -17.98 5.63 -39.62
C GLY A 44 -17.36 4.53 -40.48
N VAL A 45 -17.51 4.67 -41.80
CA VAL A 45 -17.08 3.66 -42.78
C VAL A 45 -15.57 3.53 -42.91
N SER A 46 -14.81 4.54 -42.47
CA SER A 46 -13.35 4.53 -42.43
C SER A 46 -12.80 4.83 -41.02
N CYS A 47 -13.64 4.73 -39.97
CA CYS A 47 -13.29 5.01 -38.58
C CYS A 47 -12.75 6.43 -38.32
N ASP A 48 -13.23 7.38 -39.12
CA ASP A 48 -12.89 8.79 -39.12
C ASP A 48 -13.81 9.64 -38.22
N ASP A 49 -14.96 9.08 -37.79
CA ASP A 49 -15.87 9.74 -36.88
C ASP A 49 -15.52 9.37 -35.43
N PRO A 50 -15.08 10.31 -34.57
CA PRO A 50 -14.92 10.04 -33.16
C PRO A 50 -16.31 9.78 -32.54
N LEU A 51 -16.45 8.65 -31.84
CA LEU A 51 -17.61 8.44 -30.98
C LEU A 51 -17.54 9.43 -29.81
N PRO A 52 -18.70 9.87 -29.29
CA PRO A 52 -18.72 10.67 -28.08
C PRO A 52 -17.90 10.00 -26.98
N ALA A 53 -17.08 10.80 -26.27
CA ALA A 53 -16.19 10.33 -25.19
C ALA A 53 -16.94 9.56 -24.08
N CYS A 54 -18.26 9.68 -24.04
CA CYS A 54 -19.19 8.83 -23.29
C CYS A 54 -19.32 7.44 -23.94
N GLN A 55 -18.18 6.81 -24.19
CA GLN A 55 -17.91 5.75 -25.16
C GLN A 55 -18.85 4.55 -25.10
N GLU A 56 -19.52 4.31 -23.97
CA GLU A 56 -20.48 3.22 -23.79
C GLU A 56 -21.68 3.69 -22.95
N GLN A 57 -22.42 4.71 -23.42
CA GLN A 57 -23.66 5.17 -22.77
C GLN A 57 -23.49 5.45 -21.27
N CYS A 58 -22.48 6.26 -20.92
CA CYS A 58 -22.23 6.64 -19.53
C CYS A 58 -22.04 5.43 -18.59
N SER A 59 -21.25 4.45 -19.04
CA SER A 59 -20.97 3.20 -18.33
C SER A 59 -22.22 2.40 -17.94
N GLY A 60 -23.34 2.60 -18.65
CA GLY A 60 -24.64 2.02 -18.32
C GLY A 60 -25.34 2.66 -17.11
N HIS A 61 -24.72 3.67 -16.50
CA HIS A 61 -25.16 4.35 -15.28
C HIS A 61 -25.54 5.81 -15.51
N GLY A 62 -25.83 6.18 -16.75
CA GLY A 62 -26.24 7.54 -17.09
C GLY A 62 -26.95 7.65 -18.43
N THR A 63 -27.30 8.88 -18.78
CA THR A 63 -27.87 9.24 -20.09
C THR A 63 -26.95 10.25 -20.76
N TYR A 64 -26.54 9.97 -22.00
CA TYR A 64 -25.71 10.88 -22.78
C TYR A 64 -26.52 12.09 -23.25
N LEU A 65 -25.97 13.30 -23.06
CA LEU A 65 -26.54 14.58 -23.48
C LEU A 65 -25.75 15.13 -24.68
N PRO A 66 -26.30 15.04 -25.91
CA PRO A 66 -25.60 15.47 -27.12
C PRO A 66 -25.43 17.00 -27.23
N GLU A 67 -26.17 17.78 -26.45
CA GLU A 67 -26.09 19.25 -26.48
C GLU A 67 -24.85 19.78 -25.74
N SER A 68 -24.38 19.03 -24.75
CA SER A 68 -23.26 19.40 -23.89
C SER A 68 -22.08 18.45 -23.99
N ASP A 69 -22.20 17.36 -24.77
CA ASP A 69 -21.24 16.26 -24.83
C ASP A 69 -20.88 15.68 -23.45
N THR A 70 -21.87 15.57 -22.57
CA THR A 70 -21.69 15.07 -21.19
C THR A 70 -22.67 13.97 -20.83
N CYS A 71 -22.37 13.24 -19.75
CA CYS A 71 -23.27 12.27 -19.14
C CYS A 71 -24.07 12.85 -17.98
N ALA A 72 -25.38 12.67 -17.99
CA ALA A 72 -26.23 12.83 -16.82
C ALA A 72 -26.31 11.51 -16.05
N CYS A 73 -25.65 11.44 -14.88
CA CYS A 73 -25.56 10.21 -14.11
C CYS A 73 -26.85 9.86 -13.36
N GLN A 74 -27.11 8.57 -13.22
CA GLN A 74 -28.14 8.02 -12.34
C GLN A 74 -27.80 8.32 -10.87
N PRO A 75 -28.79 8.23 -9.95
CA PRO A 75 -28.52 8.32 -8.52
C PRO A 75 -27.44 7.32 -8.12
N ASN A 76 -26.54 7.77 -7.25
CA ASN A 76 -25.38 7.02 -6.77
C ASN A 76 -24.25 6.80 -7.81
N TRP A 77 -24.21 7.55 -8.91
CA TRP A 77 -23.09 7.52 -9.85
C TRP A 77 -22.58 8.93 -10.16
N THR A 78 -21.28 9.04 -10.44
CA THR A 78 -20.60 10.31 -10.72
C THR A 78 -19.41 10.11 -11.66
N GLY A 79 -18.79 11.20 -12.07
CA GLY A 79 -17.71 11.23 -13.06
C GLY A 79 -18.20 11.62 -14.46
N PRO A 80 -17.26 11.90 -15.39
CA PRO A 80 -17.59 12.36 -16.74
C PRO A 80 -18.35 11.33 -17.58
N ASP A 81 -18.21 10.06 -17.23
CA ASP A 81 -18.78 8.88 -17.86
C ASP A 81 -19.64 8.05 -16.89
N CYS A 82 -19.95 8.58 -15.71
CA CYS A 82 -20.73 7.90 -14.66
C CYS A 82 -20.15 6.54 -14.22
N TYR A 83 -18.83 6.37 -14.31
CA TYR A 83 -18.15 5.15 -13.89
C TYR A 83 -17.99 5.03 -12.37
N THR A 84 -18.01 6.14 -11.63
CA THR A 84 -17.72 6.13 -10.19
C THR A 84 -19.00 6.00 -9.38
N GLU A 85 -19.14 4.91 -8.62
CA GLU A 85 -20.24 4.72 -7.67
C GLU A 85 -20.08 5.67 -6.46
N LEU A 86 -21.16 6.33 -6.06
CA LEU A 86 -21.28 7.12 -4.85
C LEU A 86 -21.85 6.24 -3.73
N CYS A 87 -21.03 5.99 -2.72
CA CYS A 87 -21.48 5.35 -1.49
C CYS A 87 -22.26 6.33 -0.60
N PRO A 88 -23.16 5.83 0.29
CA PRO A 88 -23.87 6.66 1.27
C PRO A 88 -22.92 7.48 2.17
N VAL A 89 -21.73 6.93 2.40
CA VAL A 89 -20.60 7.59 3.05
C VAL A 89 -19.41 7.60 2.10
N PRO A 90 -18.67 8.71 1.98
CA PRO A 90 -17.48 8.77 1.14
C PRO A 90 -16.38 7.89 1.75
N CYS A 91 -15.87 6.92 1.00
CA CYS A 91 -14.87 5.93 1.47
C CYS A 91 -13.45 6.49 1.67
N GLY A 92 -13.30 7.82 1.72
CA GLY A 92 -12.01 8.49 1.86
C GLY A 92 -11.02 8.17 0.73
N SER A 93 -9.72 8.30 1.03
CA SER A 93 -8.62 7.90 0.14
C SER A 93 -8.15 6.46 0.33
N HIS A 94 -8.70 5.76 1.33
CA HIS A 94 -8.26 4.43 1.78
C HIS A 94 -9.36 3.37 1.66
N GLY A 95 -10.35 3.63 0.80
CA GLY A 95 -11.43 2.71 0.57
C GLY A 95 -12.02 2.86 -0.81
N VAL A 96 -12.56 1.76 -1.33
CA VAL A 96 -13.28 1.72 -2.60
C VAL A 96 -14.74 1.43 -2.30
N CYS A 97 -15.64 2.20 -2.93
CA CYS A 97 -17.07 1.93 -2.84
C CYS A 97 -17.40 0.66 -3.63
N SER A 98 -18.05 -0.30 -2.99
CA SER A 98 -18.52 -1.53 -3.62
C SER A 98 -19.85 -1.95 -2.98
N GLU A 99 -20.88 -2.13 -3.80
CA GLU A 99 -22.23 -2.55 -3.35
C GLU A 99 -22.82 -1.64 -2.25
N GLY A 100 -22.52 -0.34 -2.31
CA GLY A 100 -22.97 0.64 -1.30
C GLY A 100 -22.26 0.56 0.05
N GLN A 101 -21.15 -0.19 0.17
CA GLN A 101 -20.28 -0.23 1.35
C GLN A 101 -18.84 0.16 0.98
N CYS A 102 -18.13 0.73 1.95
CA CYS A 102 -16.72 1.06 1.78
C CYS A 102 -15.85 -0.15 2.10
N GLN A 103 -15.16 -0.66 1.08
CA GLN A 103 -14.14 -1.69 1.22
C GLN A 103 -12.81 -1.01 1.57
N CYS A 104 -12.40 -1.07 2.84
CA CYS A 104 -11.19 -0.39 3.31
C CYS A 104 -9.90 -1.14 2.96
N GLU A 105 -8.84 -0.38 2.72
CA GLU A 105 -7.46 -0.87 2.61
C GLU A 105 -6.98 -1.47 3.94
N GLU A 106 -5.96 -2.34 3.87
CA GLU A 106 -5.36 -2.93 5.06
C GLU A 106 -4.83 -1.84 6.02
N GLY A 107 -5.19 -1.95 7.30
CA GLY A 107 -4.84 -0.95 8.31
C GLY A 107 -5.81 0.23 8.42
N TRP A 108 -6.90 0.24 7.65
CA TRP A 108 -7.98 1.23 7.76
C TRP A 108 -9.32 0.57 8.07
N ILE A 109 -10.11 1.24 8.90
CA ILE A 109 -11.41 0.81 9.39
C ILE A 109 -12.38 2.00 9.46
N GLY A 110 -13.60 1.72 9.88
CA GLY A 110 -14.69 2.70 9.96
C GLY A 110 -15.56 2.70 8.70
N ALA A 111 -16.74 3.31 8.81
CA ALA A 111 -17.70 3.33 7.70
C ALA A 111 -17.17 4.08 6.47
N ALA A 112 -16.27 5.05 6.68
CA ALA A 112 -15.65 5.88 5.64
C ALA A 112 -14.17 5.52 5.38
N CYS A 113 -13.65 4.43 5.97
CA CYS A 113 -12.23 4.05 5.89
C CYS A 113 -11.27 5.18 6.30
N ASP A 114 -11.68 6.00 7.26
CA ASP A 114 -10.98 7.20 7.73
C ASP A 114 -10.30 6.99 9.08
N GLN A 115 -10.41 5.80 9.67
CA GLN A 115 -9.82 5.46 10.95
C GLN A 115 -8.70 4.45 10.77
N ARG A 116 -7.53 4.73 11.34
CA ARG A 116 -6.43 3.76 11.34
C ARG A 116 -6.69 2.63 12.33
N ALA A 117 -6.66 1.42 11.81
CA ALA A 117 -6.80 0.20 12.59
C ALA A 117 -5.59 0.04 13.50
N CYS A 118 -5.85 -0.32 14.76
CA CYS A 118 -4.79 -0.81 15.64
C CYS A 118 -4.69 -2.33 15.54
N HIS A 119 -3.50 -2.85 15.86
CA HIS A 119 -3.30 -4.29 15.98
C HIS A 119 -4.25 -4.87 17.05
N PRO A 120 -4.87 -6.04 16.84
CA PRO A 120 -5.87 -6.59 17.79
C PRO A 120 -5.38 -6.73 19.24
N ARG A 121 -4.09 -7.05 19.43
CA ARG A 121 -3.46 -7.16 20.77
C ARG A 121 -3.34 -5.83 21.53
N CYS A 122 -3.50 -4.71 20.83
CA CYS A 122 -3.51 -3.38 21.44
C CYS A 122 -4.60 -3.25 22.51
N GLU A 123 -5.76 -3.88 22.28
CA GLU A 123 -6.91 -3.79 23.17
C GLU A 123 -6.73 -4.60 24.47
N GLU A 124 -5.75 -5.50 24.52
CA GLU A 124 -5.46 -6.29 25.74
C GLU A 124 -4.85 -5.41 26.83
N HIS A 125 -3.87 -4.59 26.48
CA HIS A 125 -3.02 -3.84 27.42
C HIS A 125 -2.71 -2.40 26.99
N GLY A 126 -3.52 -1.84 26.10
CA GLY A 126 -3.38 -0.48 25.59
C GLY A 126 -4.70 0.12 25.14
N GLN A 127 -4.62 1.34 24.63
CA GLN A 127 -5.72 2.04 23.98
C GLN A 127 -5.30 2.45 22.58
N CYS A 128 -6.15 2.15 21.60
CA CYS A 128 -5.93 2.57 20.22
C CYS A 128 -6.21 4.06 20.07
N HIS A 129 -5.24 4.79 19.52
CA HIS A 129 -5.39 6.18 19.14
C HIS A 129 -4.79 6.40 17.75
N ASP A 130 -5.67 6.49 16.74
CA ASP A 130 -5.31 6.74 15.34
C ASP A 130 -4.21 5.79 14.79
N GLY A 131 -4.41 4.49 15.00
CA GLY A 131 -3.47 3.43 14.62
C GLY A 131 -2.25 3.28 15.54
N THR A 132 -2.10 4.14 16.55
CA THR A 132 -1.03 4.06 17.54
C THR A 132 -1.56 3.47 18.84
N CYS A 133 -0.87 2.47 19.37
CA CYS A 133 -1.20 1.87 20.65
C CYS A 133 -0.55 2.61 21.81
N ILE A 134 -1.38 3.18 22.68
CA ILE A 134 -0.94 3.81 23.92
C ILE A 134 -1.00 2.76 25.03
N CYS A 135 0.17 2.31 25.48
CA CYS A 135 0.25 1.20 26.44
C CYS A 135 -0.09 1.60 27.87
N GLN A 136 -0.70 0.66 28.59
CA GLN A 136 -0.90 0.77 30.03
C GLN A 136 0.43 0.62 30.77
N PRO A 137 0.57 1.18 32.00
CA PRO A 137 1.81 1.06 32.77
C PRO A 137 2.27 -0.39 32.98
N GLY A 138 3.54 -0.67 32.69
CA GLY A 138 4.13 -2.01 32.76
C GLY A 138 4.02 -2.83 31.47
N TRP A 139 3.47 -2.25 30.41
CA TRP A 139 3.41 -2.82 29.07
C TRP A 139 4.11 -1.92 28.07
N GLU A 140 4.89 -2.53 27.18
CA GLU A 140 5.70 -1.87 26.18
C GLU A 140 5.56 -2.56 24.81
N GLY A 141 6.20 -2.00 23.78
CA GLY A 141 6.15 -2.47 22.41
C GLY A 141 5.08 -1.77 21.57
N GLU A 142 5.17 -1.93 20.24
CA GLU A 142 4.28 -1.28 19.25
C GLU A 142 2.79 -1.62 19.44
N HIS A 143 2.51 -2.79 20.03
CA HIS A 143 1.16 -3.29 20.25
C HIS A 143 0.89 -3.61 21.72
N CYS A 144 1.69 -3.07 22.64
CA CYS A 144 1.56 -3.25 24.09
C CYS A 144 1.54 -4.72 24.54
N ASN A 145 2.22 -5.60 23.81
CA ASN A 145 2.26 -7.03 24.05
C ASN A 145 3.50 -7.48 24.83
N ILE A 146 4.41 -6.56 25.14
CA ILE A 146 5.60 -6.84 25.95
C ILE A 146 5.31 -6.39 27.37
N GLY A 147 4.80 -7.30 28.20
CA GLY A 147 4.67 -7.04 29.63
C GLY A 147 6.04 -7.15 30.28
N GLU A 148 6.39 -6.20 31.14
CA GLU A 148 7.50 -6.46 32.05
C GLU A 148 7.15 -7.72 32.85
N PRO A 149 8.00 -8.77 32.83
CA PRO A 149 7.86 -9.83 33.80
C PRO A 149 8.03 -9.12 35.14
N ARG A 150 6.96 -9.09 35.94
CA ARG A 150 7.05 -8.68 37.35
C ARG A 150 8.27 -9.39 37.92
N LEU A 151 9.37 -8.66 38.06
CA LEU A 151 10.35 -8.98 39.06
C LEU A 151 9.60 -8.77 40.37
N SER A 152 8.97 -9.84 40.83
CA SER A 152 8.61 -10.09 42.21
C SER A 152 9.90 -10.23 43.04
N LEU A 153 10.77 -9.22 42.97
CA LEU A 153 11.74 -8.94 43.99
C LEU A 153 11.29 -7.61 44.57
N GLY A 154 10.44 -7.69 45.59
CA GLY A 154 10.06 -6.54 46.40
C GLY A 154 11.30 -5.89 46.99
N LEU A 155 11.80 -4.87 46.31
CA LEU A 155 12.81 -3.95 46.82
C LEU A 155 12.31 -2.51 46.65
N SER A 156 11.08 -2.27 47.12
CA SER A 156 10.76 -0.99 47.74
C SER A 156 11.64 -0.85 49.00
N SER A 157 12.83 -0.24 48.85
CA SER A 157 13.61 0.45 49.90
C SER A 157 15.13 0.31 49.77
N LEU A 158 15.72 0.39 48.57
CA LEU A 158 17.12 0.82 48.49
C LEU A 158 17.26 1.92 47.44
N ARG A 159 17.07 3.14 47.94
CA ARG A 159 17.61 4.39 47.41
C ARG A 159 19.06 4.13 46.96
N PHE A 160 19.28 4.13 45.65
CA PHE A 160 20.62 4.10 45.07
C PHE A 160 21.29 5.45 45.30
N ASP A 161 21.88 5.63 46.48
CA ASP A 161 22.86 6.70 46.70
C ASP A 161 24.16 6.30 45.97
N TRP A 162 24.29 6.79 44.73
CA TRP A 162 25.55 6.86 44.00
C TRP A 162 26.54 7.78 44.75
N TRP A 163 27.26 7.26 45.74
CA TRP A 163 28.65 7.61 46.10
C TRP A 163 29.04 7.03 47.47
N ARG A 164 29.74 5.88 47.47
CA ARG A 164 30.83 5.60 48.43
C ARG A 164 31.60 4.35 48.01
N LEU A 165 32.54 4.54 47.09
CA LEU A 165 33.65 3.60 46.88
C LEU A 165 34.55 3.63 48.12
N THR A 166 34.31 2.75 49.10
CA THR A 166 35.29 2.54 50.19
C THR A 166 36.35 1.54 49.72
N ARG A 167 37.52 2.08 49.33
CA ARG A 167 38.76 1.32 49.06
C ARG A 167 39.12 0.43 50.25
N LYS A 168 39.29 -0.88 50.03
CA LYS A 168 39.89 -1.79 51.02
C LYS A 168 41.18 -2.40 50.47
N GLY A 169 42.29 -1.71 50.72
CA GLY A 169 43.64 -2.30 50.81
C GLY A 169 44.42 -2.50 49.51
N VAL A 170 45.72 -2.19 49.58
CA VAL A 170 46.76 -2.50 48.59
C VAL A 170 47.67 -3.57 49.20
N ARG A 171 47.98 -4.64 48.47
CA ARG A 171 49.08 -5.56 48.82
C ARG A 171 50.14 -5.49 47.73
N GLN A 172 51.37 -5.17 48.12
CA GLN A 172 52.55 -5.26 47.26
C GLN A 172 53.08 -6.69 47.26
N LEU A 173 53.27 -7.27 46.07
CA LEU A 173 54.07 -8.46 45.85
C LEU A 173 55.13 -8.09 44.80
N GLY A 174 56.29 -7.64 45.27
CA GLY A 174 57.35 -7.11 44.41
C GLY A 174 56.90 -5.85 43.65
N SER A 175 57.32 -5.73 42.38
CA SER A 175 57.15 -4.52 41.55
C SER A 175 55.82 -4.41 40.79
N CYS A 176 54.77 -5.17 41.13
CA CYS A 176 53.47 -5.08 40.44
C CYS A 176 52.29 -4.86 41.40
N LEU A 177 51.39 -3.94 41.04
CA LEU A 177 50.10 -3.68 41.70
C LEU A 177 49.02 -4.54 41.03
N CYS A 178 48.39 -5.45 41.79
CA CYS A 178 47.22 -6.19 41.33
C CYS A 178 45.99 -5.79 42.16
N PHE A 179 44.90 -5.47 41.47
CA PHE A 179 43.59 -5.16 42.08
C PHE A 179 42.74 -6.43 42.13
N PHE A 180 42.18 -6.75 43.29
CA PHE A 180 41.22 -7.84 43.45
C PHE A 180 39.83 -7.25 43.71
N TYR A 181 38.85 -7.64 42.90
CA TYR A 181 37.44 -7.45 43.22
C TYR A 181 36.87 -8.80 43.68
N ILE A 182 36.25 -8.83 44.87
CA ILE A 182 35.52 -10.00 45.33
C ILE A 182 34.09 -9.86 44.80
N ILE A 183 33.72 -10.67 43.80
CA ILE A 183 32.32 -10.85 43.42
C ILE A 183 31.80 -12.00 44.28
N SER A 184 31.12 -11.66 45.38
CA SER A 184 30.46 -12.66 46.22
C SER A 184 29.08 -12.97 45.66
N HIS A 185 28.97 -13.98 44.80
CA HIS A 185 27.73 -14.72 44.67
C HIS A 185 28.02 -16.22 44.49
N VAL A 186 27.56 -16.99 45.49
CA VAL A 186 27.12 -18.39 45.47
C VAL A 186 27.85 -19.35 44.51
N SER A 187 28.65 -20.23 45.12
CA SER A 187 28.93 -21.61 44.73
C SER A 187 29.01 -21.92 43.24
N LEU A 188 30.16 -21.63 42.63
CA LEU A 188 30.85 -22.50 41.67
C LEU A 188 32.26 -21.92 41.44
N HIS A 189 33.28 -22.76 41.61
CA HIS A 189 34.67 -22.43 41.33
C HIS A 189 34.80 -21.92 39.89
N SER A 190 35.05 -20.63 39.69
CA SER A 190 35.52 -20.06 38.42
C SER A 190 36.24 -18.73 38.67
N TYR A 191 37.58 -18.80 38.76
CA TYR A 191 38.44 -17.61 38.76
C TYR A 191 38.43 -16.99 37.36
N SER A 192 37.76 -15.85 37.18
CA SER A 192 37.98 -15.01 36.00
C SER A 192 39.17 -14.09 36.28
N ARG A 193 40.25 -14.24 35.49
CA ARG A 193 41.45 -13.39 35.55
C ARG A 193 41.11 -11.98 35.11
N SER A 194 40.94 -11.05 36.05
CA SER A 194 41.01 -9.61 35.78
C SER A 194 42.47 -9.15 35.83
N GLY A 195 42.95 -8.57 34.72
CA GLY A 195 44.37 -8.35 34.41
C GLY A 195 45.14 -7.47 35.39
N CYS A 196 46.44 -7.78 35.57
CA CYS A 196 47.39 -6.91 36.26
C CYS A 196 48.05 -5.97 35.22
N ARG A 197 48.19 -4.69 35.59
CA ARG A 197 48.98 -3.71 34.83
C ARG A 197 50.30 -3.50 35.60
N CYS A 198 51.40 -3.96 35.03
CA CYS A 198 52.74 -3.64 35.53
C CYS A 198 53.26 -2.45 34.72
N GLU A 199 53.56 -1.35 35.41
CA GLU A 199 54.35 -0.27 34.82
C GLU A 199 55.82 -0.72 34.79
N ARG A 200 56.52 -0.34 33.72
CA ARG A 200 57.88 -0.77 33.45
C ARG A 200 58.88 -0.13 34.40
#